data_AF-A0A382D3Z1-F1
#
_entry.id   AF-A0A382D3Z1-F1
#
_cell.length_a   1.000
_cell.length_b   1.000
_cell.length_c   1.000
_cell.angle_alpha   90.00
_cell.angle_beta   90.00
_cell.angle_gamma   90.00
#
_symmetry.space_group_name_H-M   'P 1'
#
loop_
_entity.id
_entity.type
_entity.pdbx_description
1 polymer ?
#
loop_
_entity_poly.entity_id
_entity_poly.type
_entity_poly.pdbx_seq_one_letter_code
_entity_poly.pdbx_strand_id
1 'polypeptide(L)'
;DGYGPETITINQLFSGTYTYYIKNFNGASDGLKNSGAVAQIYSGESCAATIIEVPTDADGSYWHVCNIDGSTGDIMVINQIQSSAP
;
A
#
# COMPACT_ATOMS: atom_id res chain seq x y z
N ASP A 1 -7.84 7.06 18.30
CA ASP A 1 -7.63 5.64 18.65
C ASP A 1 -8.15 4.71 17.56
N GLY A 2 -7.32 4.48 16.56
CA GLY A 2 -7.41 3.34 15.64
C GLY A 2 -5.98 2.89 15.47
N TYR A 3 -5.54 1.90 16.24
CA TYR A 3 -4.13 1.50 16.30
C TYR A 3 -3.76 0.46 15.23
N GLY A 4 -4.66 0.19 14.28
CA GLY A 4 -4.49 -0.85 13.29
C GLY A 4 -4.18 -2.22 13.91
N PRO A 5 -3.83 -3.22 13.09
CA PRO A 5 -3.63 -3.14 11.64
C PRO A 5 -4.94 -3.09 10.84
N GLU A 6 -4.98 -2.28 9.79
CA GLU A 6 -6.01 -2.34 8.75
C GLU A 6 -5.70 -3.48 7.76
N THR A 7 -6.61 -4.44 7.63
CA THR A 7 -6.45 -5.59 6.72
C THR A 7 -7.41 -5.49 5.54
N ILE A 8 -6.88 -5.68 4.32
CA ILE A 8 -7.66 -5.85 3.09
C ILE A 8 -7.41 -7.26 2.55
N THR A 9 -8.47 -7.95 2.15
CA THR A 9 -8.40 -9.31 1.57
C THR A 9 -9.10 -9.35 0.22
N ILE A 10 -8.40 -9.82 -0.81
CA ILE A 10 -8.96 -10.08 -2.13
C ILE A 10 -9.20 -11.59 -2.24
N ASN A 11 -10.47 -12.02 -2.14
CA ASN A 11 -10.84 -13.44 -2.20
C ASN A 11 -10.79 -14.02 -3.62
N GLN A 12 -10.99 -13.17 -4.62
CA GLN A 12 -11.00 -13.55 -6.03
C GLN A 12 -10.46 -12.40 -6.87
N LEU A 13 -9.56 -12.74 -7.79
CA LEU A 13 -9.04 -11.82 -8.80
C LEU A 13 -9.87 -11.92 -10.08
N PHE A 14 -10.08 -10.76 -10.71
CA PHE A 14 -10.64 -10.62 -12.05
C PHE A 14 -9.66 -9.81 -12.90
N SER A 15 -9.58 -10.11 -14.20
CA SER A 15 -8.70 -9.39 -15.11
C SER A 15 -8.88 -7.88 -15.02
N GLY A 16 -7.76 -7.16 -14.89
CA GLY A 16 -7.71 -5.74 -14.60
C GLY A 16 -6.50 -5.42 -13.74
N THR A 17 -6.39 -4.19 -13.27
CA THR A 17 -5.35 -3.77 -12.33
C THR A 17 -6.00 -3.36 -11.03
N TYR A 18 -5.56 -3.99 -9.93
CA TYR A 18 -5.92 -3.54 -8.60
C TYR A 18 -4.80 -2.61 -8.10
N THR A 19 -5.16 -1.43 -7.64
CA THR A 19 -4.20 -0.47 -7.09
C THR A 19 -4.42 -0.36 -5.60
N TYR A 20 -3.36 -0.61 -4.83
CA TYR A 20 -3.36 -0.46 -3.38
C TYR A 20 -2.58 0.78 -2.98
N TYR A 21 -3.23 1.66 -2.23
CA TYR A 21 -2.64 2.89 -1.71
C TYR A 21 -3.22 3.27 -0.36
N ILE A 22 -2.44 4.02 0.42
CA ILE A 22 -2.82 4.55 1.72
C ILE A 22 -3.00 6.06 1.60
N LYS A 23 -4.09 6.60 2.15
CA LYS A 23 -4.34 8.04 2.22
C LYS A 23 -4.23 8.52 3.65
N ASN A 24 -3.40 9.54 3.88
CA ASN A 24 -3.39 10.29 5.13
C ASN A 24 -4.62 11.23 5.17
N PHE A 25 -5.74 10.77 5.75
CA PHE A 25 -6.99 11.53 5.82
C PHE A 25 -6.96 12.68 6.83
N ASN A 26 -6.31 12.49 7.97
CA ASN A 26 -6.34 13.45 9.07
C ASN A 26 -5.22 14.49 8.98
N GLY A 27 -4.35 14.38 7.96
CA GLY A 27 -3.22 15.27 7.80
C GLY A 27 -2.36 15.32 9.07
N ALA A 28 -2.13 14.14 9.71
CA ALA A 28 -1.23 14.06 10.86
C ALA A 28 0.03 14.87 10.52
N SER A 29 0.38 15.83 11.37
CA SER A 29 1.23 16.99 11.02
C SER A 29 2.57 16.63 10.41
N ASP A 30 3.03 15.42 10.69
CA ASP A 30 4.35 14.95 10.33
C ASP A 30 4.37 14.29 8.94
N GLY A 31 3.20 14.03 8.32
CA GLY A 31 3.09 13.48 6.96
C GLY A 31 3.39 11.97 6.89
N LEU A 32 3.13 11.38 5.71
CA LEU A 32 3.33 9.92 5.49
C LEU A 32 4.79 9.51 5.66
N LYS A 33 5.73 10.34 5.19
CA LYS A 33 7.17 10.04 5.25
C LYS A 33 7.74 9.86 6.65
N ASN A 34 7.07 10.40 7.67
CA ASN A 34 7.48 10.29 9.07
C ASN A 34 6.61 9.30 9.87
N SER A 35 5.70 8.57 9.23
CA SER A 35 4.74 7.73 9.94
C SER A 35 5.31 6.38 10.38
N GLY A 36 6.45 5.94 9.82
CA GLY A 36 6.99 4.59 10.03
C GLY A 36 6.03 3.47 9.59
N ALA A 37 5.14 3.76 8.63
CA ALA A 37 4.17 2.80 8.16
C ALA A 37 4.84 1.66 7.37
N VAL A 38 4.30 0.46 7.52
CA VAL A 38 4.77 -0.76 6.85
C VAL A 38 3.56 -1.47 6.24
N ALA A 39 3.62 -1.75 4.95
CA ALA A 39 2.66 -2.61 4.26
C ALA A 39 3.24 -4.01 4.13
N GLN A 40 2.45 -5.02 4.52
CA GLN A 40 2.81 -6.43 4.40
C GLN A 40 1.80 -7.11 3.48
N ILE A 41 2.27 -7.61 2.34
CA ILE A 41 1.42 -8.26 1.34
C ILE A 41 1.71 -9.75 1.35
N TYR A 42 0.66 -10.54 1.52
CA TYR A 42 0.70 -12.00 1.48
C TYR A 42 0.01 -12.47 0.20
N SER A 43 0.69 -13.28 -0.61
CA SER A 43 0.18 -13.77 -1.89
C SER A 43 0.67 -15.18 -2.19
N GLY A 44 -0.16 -15.97 -2.87
CA GLY A 44 0.15 -17.36 -3.20
C GLY A 44 0.11 -18.29 -1.99
N GLU A 45 0.78 -19.44 -2.10
CA GLU A 45 0.82 -20.47 -1.04
C GLU A 45 1.91 -20.23 0.01
N SER A 46 2.80 -19.26 -0.24
CA SER A 46 3.88 -18.90 0.69
C SER A 46 3.37 -18.02 1.82
N CYS A 47 3.76 -18.33 3.05
CA CYS A 47 3.50 -17.48 4.21
C CYS A 47 4.46 -16.26 4.30
N ALA A 48 5.40 -16.11 3.35
CA ALA A 48 6.32 -14.99 3.32
C ALA A 48 5.62 -13.73 2.81
N ALA A 49 5.70 -12.64 3.58
CA ALA A 49 5.16 -11.34 3.17
C ALA A 49 6.16 -10.57 2.30
N THR A 50 5.66 -9.88 1.28
CA THR A 50 6.36 -8.73 0.70
C THR A 50 6.20 -7.56 1.66
N ILE A 51 7.32 -7.10 2.23
CA ILE A 51 7.37 -5.98 3.17
C ILE A 51 7.76 -4.72 2.40
N ILE A 52 6.95 -3.67 2.53
CA ILE A 52 7.17 -2.38 1.88
C ILE A 52 7.09 -1.30 2.96
N GLU A 53 8.20 -0.60 3.18
CA GLU A 53 8.28 0.52 4.12
C GLU A 53 7.91 1.82 3.42
N VAL A 54 7.21 2.72 4.13
CA VAL A 54 6.84 4.03 3.61
C VAL A 54 8.09 4.82 3.18
N PRO A 55 8.09 5.48 2.00
CA PRO A 55 9.21 6.31 1.57
C PRO A 55 9.43 7.47 2.53
N THR A 56 10.69 7.81 2.80
CA THR A 56 11.06 8.86 3.77
C THR A 56 11.55 10.15 3.10
N ASP A 57 11.61 10.17 1.77
CA ASP A 57 12.25 11.20 0.94
C ASP A 57 11.28 12.12 0.18
N ALA A 58 9.97 11.88 0.27
CA ALA A 58 8.95 12.65 -0.46
C ALA A 58 7.75 13.04 0.40
N ASP A 59 7.13 14.18 0.09
CA ASP A 59 5.91 14.67 0.72
C ASP A 59 4.67 14.38 -0.13
N GLY A 60 3.53 14.19 0.54
CA GLY A 60 2.26 13.92 -0.11
C GLY A 60 1.22 13.33 0.84
N SER A 61 0.00 13.23 0.34
CA SER A 61 -1.14 12.72 1.12
C SER A 61 -1.52 11.29 0.75
N TYR A 62 -0.89 10.72 -0.28
CA TYR A 62 -1.14 9.38 -0.79
C TYR A 62 0.17 8.62 -0.89
N TRP A 63 0.20 7.39 -0.39
CA TRP A 63 1.28 6.43 -0.61
C TRP A 63 0.78 5.33 -1.53
N HIS A 64 1.22 5.34 -2.79
CA HIS A 64 0.99 4.29 -3.76
C HIS A 64 1.93 3.13 -3.45
N VAL A 65 1.36 2.05 -2.90
CA VAL A 65 2.14 0.91 -2.41
C VAL A 65 2.51 -0.02 -3.56
N CYS A 66 1.50 -0.54 -4.26
CA CYS A 66 1.68 -1.48 -5.36
C CYS A 66 0.48 -1.52 -6.30
N ASN A 67 0.71 -2.12 -7.47
CA ASN A 67 -0.33 -2.62 -8.35
C ASN A 67 -0.33 -4.14 -8.35
N ILE A 68 -1.50 -4.76 -8.50
CA ILE A 68 -1.66 -6.21 -8.60
C ILE A 68 -2.32 -6.50 -9.95
N ASP A 69 -1.70 -7.37 -10.74
CA ASP A 69 -2.31 -7.88 -11.96
C ASP A 69 -3.46 -8.81 -11.60
N GLY A 70 -4.68 -8.48 -12.03
CA GLY A 70 -5.88 -9.22 -11.73
C GLY A 70 -6.04 -10.55 -12.49
N SER A 71 -5.16 -10.83 -13.46
CA SER A 71 -5.15 -12.09 -14.20
C SER A 71 -4.12 -13.07 -13.65
N THR A 72 -2.96 -12.58 -13.19
CA THR A 72 -1.87 -13.43 -12.68
C THR A 72 -1.71 -13.40 -11.16
N GLY A 73 -2.18 -12.33 -10.50
CA GLY A 73 -1.90 -12.06 -9.09
C GLY A 73 -0.51 -11.47 -8.84
N ASP A 74 0.25 -11.14 -9.88
CA ASP A 74 1.59 -10.58 -9.75
C ASP A 74 1.54 -9.20 -9.10
N ILE A 75 2.44 -8.97 -8.15
CA ILE A 75 2.56 -7.72 -7.41
C ILE A 75 3.69 -6.89 -8.02
N MET A 76 3.36 -5.70 -8.51
CA MET A 76 4.33 -4.68 -8.91
C MET A 76 4.41 -3.62 -7.81
N VAL A 77 5.52 -3.60 -7.07
CA VAL A 77 5.80 -2.59 -6.05
C VAL A 77 6.06 -1.25 -6.71
N ILE A 78 5.35 -0.21 -6.26
CA ILE A 78 5.51 1.18 -6.72
C ILE A 78 6.25 2.00 -5.67
N ASN A 79 5.83 1.89 -4.42
CA ASN A 79 6.40 2.56 -3.26
C ASN A 79 6.66 4.07 -3.44
N GLN A 80 5.61 4.83 -3.74
CA GLN A 80 5.74 6.26 -4.03
C GLN A 80 4.75 7.10 -3.20
N ILE A 81 5.24 8.19 -2.60
CA ILE A 81 4.38 9.24 -2.03
C ILE A 81 4.04 10.27 -3.11
N GLN A 82 2.78 10.68 -3.17
CA GLN A 82 2.27 11.64 -4.16
C GLN A 82 1.12 12.50 -3.61
N SER A 83 0.81 13.59 -4.32
CA SER A 83 -0.18 14.60 -3.91
C SER A 83 -1.62 14.26 -4.29
N SER A 84 -1.85 13.32 -5.20
CA SER A 84 -3.17 12.89 -5.67
C SER A 84 -3.35 11.37 -5.54
N ALA A 85 -4.60 10.91 -5.59
CA ALA A 85 -4.86 9.47 -5.67
C ALA A 85 -4.20 8.88 -6.94
N PRO A 86 -3.66 7.65 -6.86
CA PRO A 86 -3.19 6.90 -8.03
C PRO A 86 -4.29 6.62 -9.06
#